data_AF-A0A2P5L462-F1
#
_entry.id   AF-A0A2P5L462-F1
#
_cell.length_a   1.000
_cell.length_b   1.000
_cell.length_c   1.000
_cell.angle_alpha   90.00
_cell.angle_beta   90.00
_cell.angle_gamma   90.00
#
_symmetry.space_group_name_H-M   'P 1'
#
loop_
_entity.id
_entity.type
_entity.pdbx_description
1 polymer ?
#
loop_
_entity_poly.entity_id
_entity_poly.type
_entity_poly.pdbx_seq_one_letter_code
_entity_poly.pdbx_strand_id
1 'polypeptide(L)'
;MIWQLLIFLTIRREKRRQQAVLATSFKSPWIPLMPKWLKQVIPYRFWPSTLLRHWLEKRGQGRVLSGPFTGMRYLNTSIGSQYEPKLLGTYELELSPIITELAKLPFQIVVDAGAAEGYYAVGMATLLPACRIISFESSPKGQALQAQMASLNGVTERLTINGLCTPESLSAALPQTGNALLIMDVEGAERELLNLTATPALRQTHILVEMHDFLDPNLQNLIRQRFENSHQIRL
;
A
#
# COMPACT_ATOMS: atom_id res chain seq x y z
N MET A 1 21.46 -19.53 -2.42
CA MET A 1 21.29 -18.05 -2.48
C MET A 1 19.84 -17.77 -2.18
N ILE A 2 19.51 -17.49 -0.92
CA ILE A 2 18.15 -17.21 -0.48
C ILE A 2 18.25 -15.90 0.31
N TRP A 3 18.14 -14.77 -0.38
CA TRP A 3 18.11 -13.47 0.28
C TRP A 3 16.64 -13.07 0.41
N GLN A 4 16.01 -13.38 1.55
CA GLN A 4 14.70 -12.81 1.87
C GLN A 4 14.89 -11.37 2.34
N LEU A 5 14.09 -10.47 1.78
CA LEU A 5 14.14 -9.04 2.06
C LEU A 5 12.97 -8.69 2.98
N LEU A 6 13.28 -8.21 4.19
CA LEU A 6 12.31 -7.61 5.10
C LEU A 6 12.54 -6.10 5.14
N ILE A 7 11.54 -5.32 4.79
CA ILE A 7 11.63 -3.86 4.82
C ILE A 7 10.63 -3.33 5.84
N PHE A 8 11.14 -2.58 6.81
CA PHE A 8 10.32 -1.85 7.78
C PHE A 8 10.13 -0.42 7.32
N LEU A 9 8.92 0.09 7.52
CA LEU A 9 8.63 1.51 7.36
C LEU A 9 8.02 2.01 8.67
N THR A 10 8.77 2.81 9.42
CA THR A 10 8.23 3.47 10.62
C THR A 10 7.72 4.85 10.23
N ILE A 11 6.39 4.99 10.16
CA ILE A 11 5.73 6.21 9.65
C ILE A 11 5.66 7.37 10.66
N ARG A 12 6.44 7.31 11.75
CA ARG A 12 6.49 8.39 12.75
C ARG A 12 7.22 9.65 12.29
N ARG A 13 8.02 9.62 11.21
CA ARG A 13 8.73 10.81 10.70
C ARG A 13 8.36 11.19 9.26
N GLU A 14 8.07 10.25 8.37
CA GLU A 14 7.82 10.54 6.94
C GLU A 14 6.40 11.04 6.62
N LYS A 15 5.28 10.46 7.13
CA LYS A 15 3.92 11.00 6.83
C LYS A 15 3.77 12.46 7.34
N ARG A 16 4.34 12.80 8.51
CA ARG A 16 4.44 14.20 8.99
C ARG A 16 5.43 15.03 8.18
N ARG A 17 6.56 14.49 7.71
CA ARG A 17 7.48 15.22 6.83
C ARG A 17 6.94 15.40 5.42
N GLN A 18 6.23 14.47 4.82
CA GLN A 18 5.61 14.64 3.50
C GLN A 18 4.41 15.57 3.59
N GLN A 19 3.58 15.48 4.64
CA GLN A 19 2.57 16.51 4.90
C GLN A 19 3.21 17.86 5.23
N ALA A 20 4.31 17.90 5.98
CA ALA A 20 5.01 19.15 6.29
C ALA A 20 5.83 19.67 5.12
N VAL A 21 6.40 18.84 4.24
CA VAL A 21 7.17 19.19 3.03
C VAL A 21 6.20 19.57 1.94
N LEU A 22 5.05 18.92 1.78
CA LEU A 22 3.97 19.45 0.96
C LEU A 22 3.45 20.77 1.55
N ALA A 23 3.28 20.90 2.87
CA ALA A 23 2.84 22.15 3.49
C ALA A 23 3.91 23.26 3.56
N THR A 24 5.21 22.93 3.46
CA THR A 24 6.32 23.90 3.48
C THR A 24 6.91 24.15 2.09
N SER A 25 6.84 23.20 1.17
CA SER A 25 7.18 23.33 -0.25
C SER A 25 6.04 23.99 -1.05
N PHE A 26 4.78 23.91 -0.59
CA PHE A 26 3.70 24.83 -0.99
C PHE A 26 3.67 26.14 -0.18
N LYS A 27 4.81 26.61 0.33
CA LYS A 27 5.01 28.05 0.51
C LYS A 27 5.59 28.63 -0.77
N SER A 28 4.88 28.42 -1.88
CA SER A 28 5.11 29.25 -3.06
C SER A 28 4.66 30.66 -2.70
N PRO A 29 5.50 31.71 -2.90
CA PRO A 29 5.06 33.10 -2.81
C PRO A 29 3.88 33.42 -3.76
N TRP A 30 3.62 32.52 -4.72
CA TRP A 30 2.72 32.71 -5.85
C TRP A 30 1.43 31.88 -5.78
N ILE A 31 1.28 30.97 -4.81
CA ILE A 31 0.05 30.18 -4.64
C ILE A 31 -0.55 30.57 -3.29
N PRO A 32 -1.46 31.56 -3.24
CA PRO A 32 -2.15 31.89 -2.01
C PRO A 32 -2.99 30.69 -1.58
N LEU A 33 -2.60 30.05 -0.47
CA LEU A 33 -3.48 29.14 0.27
C LEU A 33 -4.80 29.87 0.49
N MET A 34 -5.89 29.34 -0.07
CA MET A 34 -7.18 30.00 -0.10
C MET A 34 -7.59 30.41 1.33
N PRO A 35 -7.71 31.72 1.63
CA PRO A 35 -8.04 32.22 2.96
C PRO A 35 -9.30 31.54 3.52
N LYS A 36 -9.33 31.26 4.83
CA LYS A 36 -10.44 30.52 5.46
C LYS A 36 -11.81 31.14 5.18
N TRP A 37 -11.88 32.47 5.06
CA TRP A 37 -13.12 33.18 4.72
C TRP A 37 -13.57 32.94 3.28
N LEU A 38 -12.65 32.78 2.32
CA LEU A 38 -13.00 32.43 0.93
C LEU A 38 -13.63 31.04 0.83
N LYS A 39 -13.30 30.09 1.71
CA LYS A 39 -13.97 28.77 1.75
C LYS A 39 -15.46 28.88 2.12
N GLN A 40 -15.89 29.96 2.77
CA GLN A 40 -17.30 30.19 3.12
C GLN A 40 -18.09 30.81 1.95
N VAL A 41 -17.40 31.44 1.00
CA VAL A 41 -18.03 32.18 -0.13
C VAL A 41 -17.90 31.43 -1.45
N ILE A 42 -16.77 30.74 -1.67
CA ILE A 42 -16.52 29.97 -2.89
C ILE A 42 -17.19 28.59 -2.76
N PRO A 43 -18.13 28.24 -3.67
CA PRO A 43 -18.71 26.90 -3.71
C PRO A 43 -17.62 25.82 -3.81
N TYR A 44 -17.81 24.70 -3.13
CA TYR A 44 -16.86 23.57 -3.05
C TYR A 44 -16.32 23.11 -4.42
N ARG A 45 -17.13 23.22 -5.49
CA ARG A 45 -16.74 22.86 -6.87
C ARG A 45 -15.56 23.67 -7.42
N PHE A 46 -15.31 24.88 -6.90
CA PHE A 46 -14.26 25.79 -7.35
C PHE A 46 -13.07 25.82 -6.41
N TRP A 47 -13.04 24.96 -5.38
CA TRP A 47 -11.88 24.87 -4.51
C TRP A 47 -10.68 24.31 -5.28
N PRO A 48 -9.46 24.81 -5.05
CA PRO A 48 -8.26 24.35 -5.76
C PRO A 48 -8.04 22.83 -5.71
N SER A 49 -8.36 22.19 -4.59
CA SER A 49 -8.31 20.72 -4.45
C SER A 49 -9.30 20.02 -5.37
N THR A 50 -10.52 20.53 -5.48
CA THR A 50 -11.56 20.00 -6.37
C THR A 50 -11.21 20.19 -7.83
N LEU A 51 -10.65 21.35 -8.18
CA LEU A 51 -10.15 21.64 -9.53
C LEU A 51 -8.97 20.75 -9.90
N LEU A 52 -8.02 20.54 -8.98
CA LEU A 52 -6.90 19.62 -9.16
C LEU A 52 -7.41 18.20 -9.39
N ARG A 53 -8.33 17.73 -8.54
CA ARG A 53 -8.94 16.41 -8.70
C ARG A 53 -9.64 16.25 -10.05
N HIS A 54 -10.47 17.21 -10.45
CA HIS A 54 -11.15 17.18 -11.75
C HIS A 54 -10.17 17.22 -12.92
N TRP A 55 -9.09 17.99 -12.79
CA TRP A 55 -8.03 18.05 -13.79
C TRP A 55 -7.28 16.72 -13.90
N LEU A 56 -6.95 16.09 -12.76
CA LEU A 56 -6.33 14.76 -12.71
C LEU A 56 -7.24 13.69 -13.32
N GLU A 57 -8.52 13.70 -12.97
CA GLU A 57 -9.51 12.76 -13.52
C GLU A 57 -9.66 12.94 -15.04
N LYS A 58 -9.73 14.19 -15.53
CA LYS A 58 -9.81 14.48 -16.97
C LYS A 58 -8.54 14.12 -17.73
N ARG A 59 -7.36 14.48 -17.21
CA ARG A 59 -6.07 14.24 -17.90
C ARG A 59 -5.64 12.79 -17.80
N GLY A 60 -5.79 12.18 -16.63
CA GLY A 60 -5.39 10.80 -16.37
C GLY A 60 -6.44 9.77 -16.77
N GLN A 61 -7.67 10.19 -17.10
CA GLN A 61 -8.77 9.29 -17.46
C GLN A 61 -8.99 8.20 -16.40
N GLY A 62 -8.88 8.59 -15.12
CA GLY A 62 -8.98 7.66 -13.99
C GLY A 62 -7.83 6.64 -13.92
N ARG A 63 -6.61 7.01 -14.32
CA ARG A 63 -5.43 6.15 -14.22
C ARG A 63 -4.34 6.76 -13.35
N VAL A 64 -3.54 5.88 -12.78
CA VAL A 64 -2.27 6.22 -12.12
C VAL A 64 -1.30 6.76 -13.17
N LEU A 65 -0.80 7.97 -12.95
CA LEU A 65 -0.03 8.76 -13.92
C LEU A 65 1.47 8.49 -13.89
N SER A 66 2.02 8.07 -12.74
CA SER A 66 3.44 7.79 -12.58
C SER A 66 3.70 6.72 -11.52
N GLY A 67 4.96 6.36 -11.29
CA GLY A 67 5.34 5.34 -10.31
C GLY A 67 5.17 3.90 -10.80
N PRO A 68 5.30 2.90 -9.91
CA PRO A 68 5.38 1.49 -10.29
C PRO A 68 4.08 0.96 -10.91
N PHE A 69 2.93 1.55 -10.57
CA PHE A 69 1.62 1.13 -11.06
C PHE A 69 1.09 2.05 -12.17
N THR A 70 1.97 2.76 -12.88
CA THR A 70 1.61 3.64 -14.00
C THR A 70 0.67 2.93 -14.97
N GLY A 71 -0.44 3.58 -15.31
CA GLY A 71 -1.44 3.06 -16.23
C GLY A 71 -2.56 2.23 -15.58
N MET A 72 -2.40 1.81 -14.31
CA MET A 72 -3.46 1.16 -13.53
C MET A 72 -4.68 2.07 -13.48
N ARG A 73 -5.86 1.52 -13.80
CA ARG A 73 -7.14 2.21 -13.66
C ARG A 73 -7.54 2.24 -12.19
N TYR A 74 -8.00 3.40 -11.73
CA TYR A 74 -8.35 3.64 -10.35
C TYR A 74 -9.82 4.05 -10.24
N LEU A 75 -10.47 3.62 -9.16
CA LEU A 75 -11.84 4.04 -8.85
C LEU A 75 -11.89 5.52 -8.52
N ASN A 76 -13.06 6.16 -8.51
CA ASN A 76 -13.19 7.57 -8.12
C ASN A 76 -13.26 7.77 -6.58
N THR A 77 -12.76 6.81 -5.81
CA THR A 77 -12.85 6.79 -4.35
C THR A 77 -11.63 6.09 -3.74
N SER A 78 -11.31 6.41 -2.49
CA SER A 78 -10.19 5.87 -1.71
C SER A 78 -10.65 5.60 -0.28
N ILE A 79 -10.13 4.56 0.36
CA ILE A 79 -10.39 4.22 1.77
C ILE A 79 -9.04 4.20 2.51
N GLY A 80 -9.03 4.61 3.78
CA GLY A 80 -7.82 4.58 4.61
C GLY A 80 -6.73 5.59 4.23
N SER A 81 -6.81 6.25 3.07
CA SER A 81 -5.78 7.17 2.59
C SER A 81 -6.28 8.16 1.52
N GLN A 82 -5.40 9.06 1.09
CA GLN A 82 -5.71 10.13 0.14
C GLN A 82 -5.79 9.61 -1.30
N TYR A 83 -6.74 10.16 -2.04
CA TYR A 83 -7.05 9.76 -3.42
C TYR A 83 -6.04 10.30 -4.44
N GLU A 84 -5.71 11.59 -4.32
CA GLU A 84 -4.92 12.32 -5.32
C GLU A 84 -3.47 11.81 -5.44
N PRO A 85 -2.74 11.50 -4.34
CA PRO A 85 -1.39 10.94 -4.46
C PRO A 85 -1.36 9.60 -5.18
N LYS A 86 -2.40 8.77 -5.04
CA LYS A 86 -2.49 7.48 -5.74
C LYS A 86 -2.64 7.65 -7.24
N LEU A 87 -3.48 8.59 -7.68
CA LEU A 87 -3.58 8.94 -9.10
C LEU A 87 -2.29 9.56 -9.64
N LEU A 88 -1.63 10.42 -8.87
CA LEU A 88 -0.36 11.01 -9.28
C LEU A 88 0.78 9.99 -9.34
N GLY A 89 0.67 8.85 -8.66
CA GLY A 89 1.76 7.91 -8.49
C GLY A 89 2.76 8.31 -7.40
N THR A 90 2.35 9.22 -6.51
CA THR A 90 3.15 9.76 -5.41
C THR A 90 2.69 9.27 -4.04
N TYR A 91 1.82 8.27 -3.99
CA TYR A 91 1.48 7.60 -2.76
C TYR A 91 2.69 6.77 -2.31
N GLU A 92 3.21 7.06 -1.11
CA GLU A 92 4.35 6.37 -0.51
C GLU A 92 5.55 6.33 -1.47
N LEU A 93 5.99 7.51 -1.92
CA LEU A 93 7.08 7.68 -2.89
C LEU A 93 8.36 6.91 -2.53
N GLU A 94 8.64 6.78 -1.24
CA GLU A 94 9.75 5.98 -0.70
C GLU A 94 9.69 4.51 -1.11
N LEU A 95 8.49 3.97 -1.40
CA LEU A 95 8.27 2.58 -1.79
C LEU A 95 8.37 2.36 -3.29
N SER A 96 8.24 3.41 -4.10
CA SER A 96 8.40 3.30 -5.55
C SER A 96 9.67 2.53 -5.98
N PRO A 97 10.88 2.86 -5.49
CA PRO A 97 12.09 2.11 -5.84
C PRO A 97 12.04 0.67 -5.31
N ILE A 98 11.53 0.45 -4.10
CA ILE A 98 11.42 -0.87 -3.45
C ILE A 98 10.48 -1.78 -4.24
N ILE A 99 9.28 -1.30 -4.59
CA ILE A 99 8.31 -2.04 -5.40
C ILE A 99 8.93 -2.39 -6.77
N THR A 100 9.69 -1.47 -7.36
CA THR A 100 10.39 -1.71 -8.64
C THR A 100 11.48 -2.77 -8.50
N GLU A 101 12.20 -2.84 -7.38
CA GLU A 101 13.17 -3.90 -7.08
C GLU A 101 12.47 -5.25 -6.89
N LEU A 102 11.42 -5.29 -6.06
CA LEU A 102 10.62 -6.48 -5.78
C LEU A 102 10.00 -7.04 -7.06
N ALA A 103 9.52 -6.18 -7.96
CA ALA A 103 8.91 -6.60 -9.22
C ALA A 103 9.85 -7.33 -10.19
N LYS A 104 11.17 -7.27 -9.96
CA LYS A 104 12.16 -8.04 -10.74
C LYS A 104 12.27 -9.50 -10.28
N LEU A 105 11.71 -9.83 -9.12
CA LEU A 105 11.75 -11.18 -8.57
C LEU A 105 10.57 -12.01 -9.12
N PRO A 106 10.77 -13.32 -9.37
CA PRO A 106 9.75 -14.16 -9.98
C PRO A 106 8.74 -14.66 -8.92
N PHE A 107 7.96 -13.74 -8.35
CA PHE A 107 6.92 -14.07 -7.38
C PHE A 107 5.79 -14.86 -8.03
N GLN A 108 5.40 -15.97 -7.41
CA GLN A 108 4.23 -16.75 -7.82
C GLN A 108 2.97 -16.31 -7.10
N ILE A 109 3.13 -15.84 -5.86
CA ILE A 109 2.05 -15.36 -4.99
C ILE A 109 2.48 -14.03 -4.35
N VAL A 110 1.59 -13.03 -4.39
CA VAL A 110 1.66 -11.86 -3.51
C VAL A 110 0.48 -11.91 -2.55
N VAL A 111 0.77 -11.75 -1.27
CA VAL A 111 -0.22 -11.56 -0.21
C VAL A 111 -0.24 -10.09 0.19
N ASP A 112 -1.41 -9.45 0.19
CA ASP A 112 -1.61 -8.06 0.63
C ASP A 112 -2.53 -8.04 1.86
N ALA A 113 -1.96 -7.88 3.06
CA ALA A 113 -2.69 -7.87 4.32
C ALA A 113 -2.99 -6.44 4.75
N GLY A 114 -4.27 -6.08 4.82
CA GLY A 114 -4.70 -4.69 5.03
C GLY A 114 -4.85 -3.93 3.70
N ALA A 115 -5.44 -4.58 2.70
CA ALA A 115 -5.43 -4.09 1.33
C ALA A 115 -6.30 -2.84 1.07
N ALA A 116 -7.16 -2.43 2.01
CA ALA A 116 -8.10 -1.32 1.86
C ALA A 116 -8.93 -1.47 0.57
N GLU A 117 -8.90 -0.48 -0.33
CA GLU A 117 -9.55 -0.55 -1.64
C GLU A 117 -8.73 -1.25 -2.74
N GLY A 118 -7.51 -1.71 -2.44
CA GLY A 118 -6.71 -2.55 -3.33
C GLY A 118 -5.60 -1.86 -4.11
N TYR A 119 -5.08 -0.72 -3.64
CA TYR A 119 -3.98 -0.03 -4.34
C TYR A 119 -2.78 -0.95 -4.57
N TYR A 120 -2.31 -1.65 -3.54
CA TYR A 120 -1.22 -2.62 -3.66
C TYR A 120 -1.67 -3.93 -4.29
N ALA A 121 -2.76 -4.55 -3.83
CA ALA A 121 -3.28 -5.79 -4.41
C ALA A 121 -3.47 -5.71 -5.93
N VAL A 122 -4.21 -4.71 -6.44
CA VAL A 122 -4.45 -4.54 -7.88
C VAL A 122 -3.20 -4.00 -8.58
N GLY A 123 -2.47 -3.08 -7.96
CA GLY A 123 -1.20 -2.56 -8.49
C GLY A 123 -0.21 -3.69 -8.79
N MET A 124 0.03 -4.56 -7.82
CA MET A 124 0.89 -5.74 -7.97
C MET A 124 0.31 -6.73 -8.98
N ALA A 125 -1.01 -6.92 -9.04
CA ALA A 125 -1.63 -7.73 -10.07
C ALA A 125 -1.33 -7.22 -11.49
N THR A 126 -1.36 -5.89 -11.70
CA THR A 126 -1.04 -5.28 -12.99
C THR A 126 0.45 -5.32 -13.31
N LEU A 127 1.30 -5.15 -12.30
CA LEU A 127 2.76 -5.14 -12.44
C LEU A 127 3.33 -6.55 -12.66
N LEU A 128 2.73 -7.58 -12.07
CA LEU A 128 3.15 -8.98 -12.13
C LEU A 128 2.08 -9.84 -12.81
N PRO A 129 2.03 -9.90 -14.15
CA PRO A 129 0.93 -10.51 -14.88
C PRO A 129 0.77 -12.02 -14.66
N ALA A 130 1.85 -12.72 -14.32
CA ALA A 130 1.84 -14.16 -14.03
C ALA A 130 1.55 -14.50 -12.56
N CYS A 131 1.47 -13.49 -11.68
CA CYS A 131 1.36 -13.69 -10.24
C CYS A 131 -0.11 -13.78 -9.80
N ARG A 132 -0.38 -14.67 -8.84
CA ARG A 132 -1.64 -14.73 -8.10
C ARG A 132 -1.58 -13.78 -6.92
N ILE A 133 -2.66 -13.03 -6.68
CA ILE A 133 -2.76 -12.09 -5.59
C ILE A 133 -3.81 -12.60 -4.59
N ILE A 134 -3.46 -12.60 -3.30
CA ILE A 134 -4.38 -12.88 -2.20
C ILE A 134 -4.41 -11.64 -1.31
N SER A 135 -5.55 -10.97 -1.22
CA SER A 135 -5.70 -9.82 -0.34
C SER A 135 -6.54 -10.14 0.88
N PHE A 136 -6.26 -9.46 1.99
CA PHE A 136 -7.08 -9.49 3.20
C PHE A 136 -7.56 -8.08 3.52
N GLU A 137 -8.87 -7.93 3.66
CA GLU A 137 -9.51 -6.68 4.04
C GLU A 137 -10.74 -6.98 4.89
N SER A 138 -10.78 -6.44 6.12
CA SER A 138 -11.86 -6.72 7.06
C SER A 138 -13.17 -6.01 6.73
N SER A 139 -13.09 -4.85 6.06
CA SER A 139 -14.24 -4.05 5.67
C SER A 139 -14.94 -4.60 4.42
N PRO A 140 -16.25 -4.90 4.49
CA PRO A 140 -17.03 -5.28 3.30
C PRO A 140 -16.97 -4.22 2.20
N LYS A 141 -16.86 -2.93 2.58
CA LYS A 141 -16.71 -1.83 1.62
C LYS A 141 -15.37 -1.89 0.89
N GLY A 142 -14.28 -2.15 1.60
CA GLY A 142 -12.94 -2.31 1.01
C GLY A 142 -12.90 -3.48 0.05
N GLN A 143 -13.44 -4.64 0.44
CA GLN A 143 -13.56 -5.82 -0.41
C GLN A 143 -14.33 -5.53 -1.71
N ALA A 144 -15.47 -4.82 -1.61
CA ALA A 144 -16.27 -4.46 -2.78
C ALA A 144 -15.50 -3.52 -3.74
N LEU A 145 -14.73 -2.57 -3.21
CA LEU A 145 -13.90 -1.69 -4.03
C LEU A 145 -12.75 -2.45 -4.70
N GLN A 146 -12.10 -3.37 -3.99
CA GLN A 146 -11.07 -4.23 -4.58
C GLN A 146 -11.60 -5.02 -5.77
N ALA A 147 -12.79 -5.62 -5.64
CA ALA A 147 -13.42 -6.36 -6.73
C ALA A 147 -13.70 -5.46 -7.96
N GLN A 148 -14.19 -4.24 -7.72
CA GLN A 148 -14.41 -3.26 -8.80
C GLN A 148 -13.10 -2.83 -9.46
N MET A 149 -12.07 -2.52 -8.66
CA MET A 149 -10.77 -2.10 -9.17
C MET A 149 -10.08 -3.22 -9.95
N ALA A 150 -10.19 -4.48 -9.50
CA ALA A 150 -9.69 -5.64 -10.21
C ALA A 150 -10.39 -5.85 -11.57
N SER A 151 -11.71 -5.70 -11.61
CA SER A 151 -12.50 -5.78 -12.85
C SER A 151 -12.08 -4.69 -13.85
N LEU A 152 -11.91 -3.45 -13.39
CA LEU A 152 -11.46 -2.34 -14.24
C LEU A 152 -10.10 -2.58 -14.91
N ASN A 153 -9.23 -3.34 -14.25
CA ASN A 153 -7.89 -3.66 -14.70
C ASN A 153 -7.75 -5.04 -15.35
N GLY A 154 -8.85 -5.82 -15.46
CA GLY A 154 -8.82 -7.16 -16.08
C GLY A 154 -8.01 -8.18 -15.28
N VAL A 155 -7.95 -8.05 -13.94
CA VAL A 155 -7.15 -8.92 -13.06
C VAL A 155 -7.99 -9.76 -12.11
N THR A 156 -9.32 -9.75 -12.25
CA THR A 156 -10.26 -10.45 -11.36
C THR A 156 -9.93 -11.92 -11.16
N GLU A 157 -9.56 -12.66 -12.21
CA GLU A 157 -9.27 -14.10 -12.12
C GLU A 157 -8.01 -14.42 -11.29
N ARG A 158 -7.15 -13.42 -11.06
CA ARG A 158 -5.89 -13.58 -10.31
C ARG A 158 -5.96 -13.03 -8.90
N LEU A 159 -7.01 -12.28 -8.54
CA LEU A 159 -7.19 -11.70 -7.23
C LEU A 159 -8.20 -12.50 -6.40
N THR A 160 -7.74 -13.10 -5.31
CA THR A 160 -8.61 -13.65 -4.27
C THR A 160 -8.72 -12.64 -3.13
N ILE A 161 -9.94 -12.26 -2.78
CA ILE A 161 -10.22 -11.27 -1.72
C ILE A 161 -10.78 -12.02 -0.51
N ASN A 162 -10.04 -11.99 0.59
CA ASN A 162 -10.42 -12.57 1.88
C ASN A 162 -10.84 -11.48 2.88
N GLY A 163 -11.47 -11.90 3.97
CA GLY A 163 -11.84 -11.03 5.09
C GLY A 163 -10.64 -10.65 5.96
N LEU A 164 -10.85 -10.65 7.28
CA LEU A 164 -9.80 -10.37 8.26
C LEU A 164 -8.59 -11.31 8.08
N CYS A 165 -7.39 -10.74 8.10
CA CYS A 165 -6.15 -11.52 8.15
C CYS A 165 -5.94 -12.03 9.59
N THR A 166 -5.91 -13.35 9.76
CA THR A 166 -5.57 -14.02 11.01
C THR A 166 -4.30 -14.84 10.79
N PRO A 167 -3.59 -15.28 11.85
CA PRO A 167 -2.42 -16.14 11.69
C PRO A 167 -2.73 -17.39 10.86
N GLU A 168 -3.90 -18.00 11.07
CA GLU A 168 -4.34 -19.20 10.36
C GLU A 168 -4.58 -18.91 8.87
N SER A 169 -5.30 -17.81 8.56
CA SER A 169 -5.60 -17.46 7.18
C SER A 169 -4.36 -16.99 6.41
N LEU A 170 -3.44 -16.27 7.08
CA LEU A 170 -2.14 -15.90 6.53
C LEU A 170 -1.28 -17.14 6.25
N SER A 171 -1.25 -18.10 7.17
CA SER A 171 -0.53 -19.36 7.01
C SER A 171 -1.09 -20.22 5.88
N ALA A 172 -2.41 -20.21 5.67
CA ALA A 172 -3.04 -20.87 4.53
C ALA A 172 -2.74 -20.17 3.18
N ALA A 173 -2.57 -18.85 3.19
CA ALA A 173 -2.30 -18.06 1.98
C ALA A 173 -0.83 -18.13 1.52
N LEU A 174 0.11 -18.29 2.46
CA LEU A 174 1.54 -18.35 2.14
C LEU A 174 1.99 -19.78 1.80
N PRO A 175 2.65 -19.98 0.65
CA PRO A 175 3.17 -21.29 0.30
C PRO A 175 4.38 -21.65 1.18
N GLN A 176 4.50 -22.93 1.54
CA GLN A 176 5.66 -23.42 2.31
C GLN A 176 6.96 -23.42 1.50
N THR A 177 6.85 -23.43 0.17
CA THR A 177 7.99 -23.37 -0.76
C THR A 177 7.64 -22.43 -1.91
N GLY A 178 8.64 -21.69 -2.41
CA GLY A 178 8.48 -20.78 -3.53
C GLY A 178 8.74 -19.32 -3.18
N ASN A 179 8.65 -18.46 -4.18
CA ASN A 179 8.89 -17.03 -4.03
C ASN A 179 7.55 -16.33 -3.79
N ALA A 180 7.26 -16.03 -2.53
CA ALA A 180 6.10 -15.23 -2.13
C ALA A 180 6.55 -13.85 -1.64
N LEU A 181 5.68 -12.86 -1.83
CA LEU A 181 5.80 -11.53 -1.24
C LEU A 181 4.60 -11.29 -0.33
N LEU A 182 4.85 -10.80 0.89
CA LEU A 182 3.85 -10.27 1.81
C LEU A 182 3.99 -8.75 1.86
N ILE A 183 2.94 -8.03 1.51
CA ILE A 183 2.76 -6.61 1.78
C ILE A 183 1.81 -6.51 2.98
N MET A 184 2.18 -5.77 4.03
CA MET A 184 1.42 -5.72 5.27
C MET A 184 1.27 -4.29 5.78
N ASP A 185 0.01 -3.86 5.93
CA ASP A 185 -0.41 -2.61 6.53
C ASP A 185 -1.68 -2.85 7.36
N VAL A 186 -1.51 -3.42 8.57
CA VAL A 186 -2.61 -4.00 9.37
C VAL A 186 -2.94 -3.21 10.63
N GLU A 187 -2.39 -1.99 10.76
CA GLU A 187 -2.74 -1.01 11.79
C GLU A 187 -2.83 -1.60 13.22
N GLY A 188 -1.85 -2.43 13.61
CA GLY A 188 -1.72 -2.93 14.99
C GLY A 188 -1.74 -4.46 15.19
N ALA A 189 -1.93 -5.24 14.13
CA ALA A 189 -1.89 -6.72 14.20
C ALA A 189 -0.49 -7.32 13.87
N GLU A 190 0.54 -6.51 13.64
CA GLU A 190 1.84 -6.95 13.14
C GLU A 190 2.52 -7.92 14.10
N ARG A 191 2.40 -7.67 15.42
CA ARG A 191 2.95 -8.54 16.47
C ARG A 191 2.40 -9.96 16.40
N GLU A 192 1.12 -10.10 16.08
CA GLU A 192 0.45 -11.39 16.01
C GLU A 192 0.75 -12.08 14.68
N LEU A 193 0.63 -11.33 13.58
CA LEU A 193 0.74 -11.88 12.22
C LEU A 193 2.19 -12.17 11.81
N LEU A 194 3.16 -11.34 12.18
CA LEU A 194 4.58 -11.56 11.91
C LEU A 194 5.23 -12.48 12.95
N ASN A 195 4.64 -13.66 13.12
CA ASN A 195 5.05 -14.67 14.08
C ASN A 195 5.48 -15.96 13.38
N LEU A 196 6.78 -16.28 13.43
CA LEU A 196 7.37 -17.45 12.78
C LEU A 196 6.94 -18.80 13.38
N THR A 197 6.34 -18.81 14.57
CA THR A 197 5.78 -20.02 15.19
C THR A 197 4.38 -20.30 14.64
N ALA A 198 3.53 -19.27 14.55
CA ALA A 198 2.18 -19.41 14.01
C ALA A 198 2.19 -19.59 12.48
N THR A 199 3.11 -18.91 11.80
CA THR A 199 3.22 -18.90 10.34
C THR A 199 4.66 -19.22 9.91
N PRO A 200 5.06 -20.51 9.87
CA PRO A 200 6.44 -20.89 9.55
C PRO A 200 6.91 -20.45 8.16
N ALA A 201 6.00 -20.37 7.18
CA ALA A 201 6.27 -19.96 5.80
C ALA A 201 6.83 -18.53 5.69
N LEU A 202 6.62 -17.69 6.71
CA LEU A 202 7.22 -16.35 6.79
C LEU A 202 8.76 -16.39 6.75
N ARG A 203 9.39 -17.48 7.23
CA ARG A 203 10.84 -17.66 7.11
C ARG A 203 11.33 -17.67 5.67
N GLN A 204 10.45 -17.92 4.71
CA GLN A 204 10.78 -18.04 3.29
C GLN A 204 10.12 -16.99 2.39
N THR A 205 9.45 -16.01 2.99
CA THR A 205 8.65 -15.01 2.27
C THR A 205 9.39 -13.68 2.22
N HIS A 206 9.35 -12.95 1.11
CA HIS A 206 9.78 -11.55 1.09
C HIS A 206 8.72 -10.69 1.78
N ILE A 207 9.09 -9.71 2.58
CA ILE A 207 8.14 -8.96 3.41
C ILE A 207 8.39 -7.46 3.26
N LEU A 208 7.34 -6.73 2.92
CA LEU A 208 7.25 -5.28 2.97
C LEU A 208 6.17 -4.92 4.00
N VAL A 209 6.53 -4.25 5.09
CA VAL A 209 5.60 -3.98 6.18
C VAL A 209 5.66 -2.53 6.67
N GLU A 210 4.48 -1.90 6.80
CA GLU A 210 4.30 -0.67 7.58
C GLU A 210 4.25 -1.01 9.08
N MET A 211 5.12 -0.37 9.87
CA MET A 211 5.24 -0.60 11.29
C MET A 211 4.52 0.47 12.10
N HIS A 212 3.52 0.04 12.86
CA HIS A 212 2.72 0.88 13.74
C HIS A 212 3.29 0.96 15.17
N ASP A 213 4.59 1.27 15.30
CA ASP A 213 5.34 1.29 16.57
C ASP A 213 4.79 2.30 17.61
N PHE A 214 3.86 3.16 17.24
CA PHE A 214 3.18 4.06 18.18
C PHE A 214 2.18 3.32 19.08
N LEU A 215 1.69 2.15 18.66
CA LEU A 215 0.83 1.28 19.47
C LEU A 215 1.65 0.47 20.47
N ASP A 216 2.87 0.11 20.09
CA ASP A 216 3.81 -0.66 20.89
C ASP A 216 5.26 -0.27 20.57
N PRO A 217 5.93 0.49 21.46
CA PRO A 217 7.31 0.95 21.23
C PRO A 217 8.34 -0.17 21.04
N ASN A 218 8.02 -1.41 21.44
CA ASN A 218 8.91 -2.55 21.31
C ASN A 218 8.66 -3.37 20.03
N LEU A 219 7.64 -3.03 19.25
CA LEU A 219 7.20 -3.80 18.08
C LEU A 219 8.34 -3.99 17.06
N GLN A 220 8.98 -2.90 16.63
CA GLN A 220 10.10 -2.97 15.70
C GLN A 220 11.26 -3.86 16.18
N ASN A 221 11.63 -3.76 17.46
CA ASN A 221 12.70 -4.58 18.02
C ASN A 221 12.32 -6.06 18.06
N LEU A 222 11.07 -6.35 18.43
CA LEU A 222 10.54 -7.72 18.45
C LEU A 222 10.54 -8.33 17.05
N ILE A 223 10.03 -7.62 16.04
CA ILE A 223 10.00 -8.16 14.68
C ILE A 223 11.43 -8.28 14.14
N ARG A 224 12.34 -7.33 14.43
CA ARG A 224 13.75 -7.47 14.06
C ARG A 224 14.35 -8.77 14.62
N GLN A 225 14.19 -9.03 15.91
CA GLN A 225 14.71 -10.24 16.56
C GLN A 225 14.12 -11.52 15.97
N ARG A 226 12.83 -11.51 15.61
CA ARG A 226 12.18 -12.67 14.98
C ARG A 226 12.79 -12.99 13.62
N PHE A 227 13.12 -11.98 12.83
CA PHE A 227 13.47 -12.15 11.42
C PHE A 227 14.97 -12.02 11.11
N GLU A 228 15.81 -11.50 12.02
CA GLU A 228 17.25 -11.26 11.76
C GLU A 228 18.03 -12.50 11.31
N ASN A 229 17.64 -13.69 11.76
CA ASN A 229 18.30 -14.95 11.39
C ASN A 229 17.83 -15.54 10.06
N SER A 230 16.82 -14.92 9.42
CA SER A 230 16.26 -15.38 8.15
C SER A 230 16.29 -14.30 7.06
N HIS A 231 16.18 -13.03 7.42
CA HIS A 231 16.00 -11.94 6.47
C HIS A 231 17.14 -10.93 6.54
N GLN A 232 17.45 -10.35 5.37
CA GLN A 232 18.18 -9.09 5.32
C GLN A 232 17.18 -7.95 5.58
N ILE A 233 17.38 -7.21 6.66
CA ILE A 233 16.47 -6.16 7.11
C ILE A 233 16.92 -4.80 6.56
N ARG A 234 16.03 -4.08 5.88
CA ARG A 234 16.21 -2.67 5.49
C ARG A 234 15.21 -1.77 6.24
N LEU A 235 15.64 -0.55 6.56
CA LEU A 235 14.86 0.50 7.20
C LEU A 235 14.72 1.70 6.25
#